data_AF-A0A352SHW2-F1
#
_entry.id   AF-A0A352SHW2-F1
#
_cell.length_a   1.000
_cell.length_b   1.000
_cell.length_c   1.000
_cell.angle_alpha   90.00
_cell.angle_beta   90.00
_cell.angle_gamma   90.00
#
_symmetry.space_group_name_H-M   'P 1'
#
loop_
_entity.id
_entity.type
_entity.pdbx_description
1 polymer ?
#
loop_
_entity_poly.entity_id
_entity_poly.type
_entity_poly.pdbx_seq_one_letter_code
_entity_poly.pdbx_strand_id
1 'polypeptide(L)'
;VYVMNLILKFDASAQTAYGLFYKVQQFVLFLAFGLRDAITPILAFAYGMRSKKRIQDGMKYGIIFTIGLMILGIFITEVFPGQFAALFNAGSSREYFVGAMRIISISFLFAGINVAYQGIYQALDGGMESLVISLLRQMIIILPLAENFSVLVKNGQAGVSLIWWAFPITEFAACLLGCVFLRRIRKNKVESLQ
;
A
#
# COMPACT_ATOMS: atom_id res chain seq x y z
N VAL A 1 -5.34 -4.56 10.85
CA VAL A 1 -5.56 -5.97 11.25
C VAL A 1 -6.65 -6.09 12.31
N TYR A 2 -6.55 -5.37 13.44
CA TYR A 2 -7.49 -5.52 14.56
C TYR A 2 -8.95 -5.21 14.17
N VAL A 3 -9.19 -4.11 13.46
CA VAL A 3 -10.54 -3.69 13.04
C VAL A 3 -11.14 -4.64 11.99
N MET A 4 -10.33 -5.09 11.00
CA MET A 4 -10.81 -6.02 9.97
C MET A 4 -11.12 -7.41 10.55
N ASN A 5 -10.36 -7.88 11.55
CA ASN A 5 -10.71 -9.10 12.27
C ASN A 5 -11.99 -8.94 13.10
N LEU A 6 -12.24 -7.74 13.64
CA LEU A 6 -13.49 -7.43 14.34
C LEU A 6 -14.69 -7.42 13.39
N ILE A 7 -14.47 -6.92 12.17
CA ILE A 7 -15.42 -6.89 11.05
C ILE A 7 -15.56 -8.26 10.37
N LEU A 8 -14.61 -9.19 10.49
CA LEU A 8 -14.78 -10.54 9.91
C LEU A 8 -15.20 -11.58 10.95
N LYS A 9 -15.49 -11.14 12.18
CA LYS A 9 -15.86 -12.02 13.30
C LYS A 9 -17.12 -12.87 13.05
N PHE A 10 -17.90 -12.51 12.04
CA PHE A 10 -19.09 -13.25 11.61
C PHE A 10 -18.76 -14.49 10.77
N ASP A 11 -17.55 -14.58 10.21
CA ASP A 11 -17.09 -15.72 9.41
C ASP A 11 -15.63 -16.06 9.74
N ALA A 12 -15.43 -17.15 10.49
CA ALA A 12 -14.11 -17.59 10.96
C ALA A 12 -13.17 -17.96 9.79
N SER A 13 -13.72 -18.39 8.66
CA SER A 13 -12.96 -18.72 7.44
C SER A 13 -12.47 -17.46 6.73
N ALA A 14 -13.29 -16.41 6.65
CA ALA A 14 -12.90 -15.11 6.10
C ALA A 14 -11.85 -14.41 6.97
N GLN A 15 -11.98 -14.49 8.31
CA GLN A 15 -10.99 -13.93 9.23
C GLN A 15 -9.62 -14.62 9.08
N THR A 16 -9.64 -15.94 8.96
CA THR A 16 -8.43 -16.74 8.72
C THR A 16 -7.80 -16.37 7.38
N ALA A 17 -8.59 -16.32 6.29
CA ALA A 17 -8.13 -15.89 4.97
C ALA A 17 -7.51 -14.48 4.99
N TYR A 18 -8.13 -13.53 5.68
CA TYR A 18 -7.60 -12.16 5.83
C TYR A 18 -6.25 -12.14 6.58
N GLY A 19 -6.14 -12.88 7.68
CA GLY A 19 -4.89 -12.96 8.45
C GLY A 19 -3.74 -13.56 7.64
N LEU A 20 -4.02 -14.60 6.86
CA LEU A 20 -3.07 -15.22 5.93
C LEU A 20 -2.63 -14.22 4.85
N PHE A 21 -3.60 -13.53 4.27
CA PHE A 21 -3.36 -12.54 3.22
C PHE A 21 -2.49 -11.39 3.74
N TYR A 22 -2.78 -10.88 4.93
CA TYR A 22 -2.01 -9.79 5.55
C TYR A 22 -0.53 -10.16 5.70
N LYS A 23 -0.21 -11.42 6.02
CA LYS A 23 1.19 -11.90 6.10
C LYS A 23 1.88 -11.83 4.73
N VAL A 24 1.20 -12.28 3.68
CA VAL A 24 1.72 -12.19 2.29
C VAL A 24 1.94 -10.73 1.90
N GLN A 25 0.97 -9.86 2.17
CA GLN A 25 1.08 -8.44 1.91
C GLN A 25 2.27 -7.81 2.63
N GLN A 26 2.47 -8.12 3.92
CA GLN A 26 3.63 -7.61 4.67
C GLN A 26 4.96 -8.05 4.05
N PHE A 27 5.04 -9.30 3.59
CA PHE A 27 6.23 -9.80 2.92
C PHE A 27 6.57 -8.99 1.64
N VAL A 28 5.56 -8.72 0.80
CA VAL A 28 5.76 -7.88 -0.40
C VAL A 28 6.11 -6.44 -0.02
N LEU A 29 5.44 -5.88 1.00
CA LEU A 29 5.71 -4.52 1.47
C LEU A 29 7.09 -4.36 2.10
N PHE A 30 7.70 -5.40 2.67
CA PHE A 30 9.08 -5.33 3.14
C PHE A 30 10.06 -4.99 2.01
N LEU A 31 9.80 -5.44 0.78
CA LEU A 31 10.59 -5.03 -0.39
C LEU A 31 10.44 -3.53 -0.66
N ALA A 32 9.22 -2.99 -0.55
CA ALA A 32 8.96 -1.56 -0.70
C ALA A 32 9.62 -0.75 0.43
N PHE A 33 9.56 -1.24 1.68
CA PHE A 33 10.19 -0.58 2.83
C PHE A 33 11.71 -0.57 2.70
N GLY A 34 12.33 -1.68 2.30
CA GLY A 34 13.78 -1.72 2.06
C GLY A 34 14.22 -0.71 1.01
N LEU A 35 13.43 -0.55 -0.07
CA LEU A 35 13.74 0.45 -1.09
C LEU A 35 13.49 1.89 -0.60
N ARG A 36 12.43 2.13 0.17
CA ARG A 36 12.18 3.42 0.85
C ARG A 36 13.37 3.80 1.73
N ASP A 37 13.85 2.86 2.55
CA ASP A 37 14.95 3.10 3.48
C ASP A 37 16.27 3.36 2.75
N ALA A 38 16.45 2.82 1.54
CA ALA A 38 17.58 3.15 0.67
C ALA A 38 17.44 4.53 -0.01
N ILE A 39 16.26 4.86 -0.52
CA ILE A 39 16.00 6.13 -1.23
C ILE A 39 16.09 7.33 -0.29
N THR A 40 15.58 7.19 0.94
CA THR A 40 15.48 8.29 1.91
C THR A 40 16.82 8.98 2.20
N PRO A 41 17.91 8.30 2.60
CA PRO A 41 19.21 8.93 2.85
C PRO A 41 19.86 9.47 1.57
N ILE A 42 19.69 8.81 0.42
CA ILE A 42 20.22 9.27 -0.87
C ILE A 42 19.60 10.63 -1.23
N LEU A 43 18.28 10.76 -1.09
CA LEU A 43 17.57 12.01 -1.31
C LEU A 43 17.90 13.07 -0.25
N ALA A 44 18.01 12.69 1.01
CA ALA A 44 18.36 13.62 2.09
C ALA A 44 19.75 14.22 1.88
N PHE A 45 20.72 13.41 1.43
CA PHE A 45 22.05 13.88 1.06
C PHE A 45 22.02 14.82 -0.16
N ALA A 46 21.27 14.45 -1.21
CA ALA A 46 21.08 15.31 -2.37
C ALA A 46 20.41 16.65 -2.04
N TYR A 47 19.47 16.63 -1.09
CA TYR A 47 18.80 17.81 -0.54
C TYR A 47 19.78 18.68 0.26
N GLY A 48 20.64 18.08 1.09
CA GLY A 48 21.70 18.79 1.81
C GLY A 48 22.70 19.50 0.88
N MET A 49 23.02 18.89 -0.26
CA MET A 49 23.85 19.50 -1.31
C MET A 49 23.11 20.53 -2.18
N ARG A 50 21.81 20.76 -1.94
CA ARG A 50 20.92 21.63 -2.76
C ARG A 50 20.92 21.30 -4.26
N SER A 51 21.24 20.07 -4.63
CA SER A 51 21.35 19.68 -6.05
C SER A 51 19.99 19.25 -6.60
N LYS A 52 19.27 20.18 -7.24
CA LYS A 52 17.95 19.91 -7.85
C LYS A 52 17.94 18.69 -8.78
N LYS A 53 18.99 18.55 -9.61
CA LYS A 53 19.12 17.43 -10.56
C LYS A 53 19.15 16.08 -9.83
N ARG A 54 20.00 15.95 -8.80
CA ARG A 54 20.11 14.72 -8.02
C ARG A 54 18.83 14.40 -7.23
N ILE A 55 18.13 15.42 -6.74
CA ILE A 55 16.83 15.24 -6.07
C ILE A 55 15.79 14.69 -7.07
N GLN A 56 15.67 15.31 -8.25
CA GLN A 56 14.72 14.87 -9.28
C GLN A 56 15.03 13.46 -9.79
N ASP A 57 16.30 13.16 -10.04
CA ASP A 57 16.76 11.85 -10.45
C ASP A 57 16.47 10.81 -9.35
N GLY A 58 16.81 11.11 -8.09
CA GLY A 58 16.54 10.22 -6.95
C GLY A 58 15.05 9.91 -6.76
N MET A 59 14.17 10.91 -6.89
CA MET A 59 12.72 10.69 -6.85
C MET A 59 12.24 9.84 -8.02
N LYS A 60 12.70 10.14 -9.24
CA LYS A 60 12.28 9.43 -10.46
C LYS A 60 12.71 7.97 -10.42
N TYR A 61 13.99 7.71 -10.16
CA TYR A 61 14.50 6.34 -10.07
C TYR A 61 13.90 5.59 -8.88
N GLY A 62 13.73 6.26 -7.73
CA GLY A 62 13.11 5.65 -6.56
C GLY A 62 11.70 5.14 -6.82
N ILE A 63 10.87 5.94 -7.49
CA ILE A 63 9.52 5.52 -7.89
C ILE A 63 9.56 4.41 -8.94
N ILE A 64 10.41 4.53 -9.97
CA ILE A 64 10.53 3.51 -11.03
C ILE A 64 10.95 2.16 -10.47
N PHE A 65 11.99 2.12 -9.62
CA PHE A 65 12.43 0.87 -8.99
C PHE A 65 11.36 0.28 -8.07
N THR A 66 10.60 1.13 -7.36
CA THR A 66 9.51 0.66 -6.51
C THR A 66 8.40 0.03 -7.34
N ILE A 67 7.99 0.68 -8.44
CA ILE A 67 7.00 0.15 -9.37
C ILE A 67 7.45 -1.19 -9.94
N GLY A 68 8.72 -1.29 -10.38
CA GLY A 68 9.28 -2.55 -10.89
C GLY A 68 9.22 -3.68 -9.86
N LEU A 69 9.61 -3.40 -8.61
CA LEU A 69 9.52 -4.37 -7.51
C LEU A 69 8.08 -4.76 -7.19
N MET A 70 7.14 -3.82 -7.20
CA MET A 70 5.73 -4.13 -6.93
C MET A 70 5.10 -4.95 -8.05
N ILE A 71 5.42 -4.67 -9.31
CA ILE A 71 4.97 -5.50 -10.45
C ILE A 71 5.47 -6.93 -10.29
N LEU A 72 6.73 -7.11 -9.89
CA LEU A 72 7.29 -8.43 -9.61
C LEU A 72 6.57 -9.11 -8.44
N GLY A 73 6.24 -8.37 -7.37
CA GLY A 73 5.43 -8.89 -6.26
C GLY A 73 4.01 -9.31 -6.69
N ILE A 74 3.36 -8.52 -7.55
CA ILE A 74 2.06 -8.86 -8.14
C ILE A 74 2.17 -10.14 -8.95
N PHE A 75 3.16 -10.23 -9.85
CA PHE A 75 3.37 -11.41 -10.68
C PHE A 75 3.56 -12.68 -9.83
N ILE A 76 4.38 -12.63 -8.77
CA ILE A 76 4.58 -13.78 -7.88
C ILE A 76 3.28 -14.16 -7.16
N THR A 77 2.52 -13.18 -6.68
CA THR A 77 1.29 -13.41 -5.91
C THR A 77 0.12 -13.85 -6.79
N GLU A 78 0.12 -13.48 -8.06
CA GLU A 78 -0.89 -13.87 -9.05
C GLU A 78 -0.61 -15.24 -9.70
N VAL A 79 0.67 -15.58 -9.93
CA VAL A 79 1.08 -16.88 -10.48
C VAL A 79 1.05 -17.99 -9.43
N PHE A 80 1.40 -17.70 -8.18
CA PHE A 80 1.51 -18.70 -7.10
C PHE A 80 0.47 -18.57 -5.96
N PRO A 81 -0.79 -18.16 -6.18
CA PRO A 81 -1.75 -17.99 -5.09
C PRO A 81 -2.13 -19.32 -4.43
N GLY A 82 -2.14 -20.41 -5.19
CA GLY A 82 -2.44 -21.75 -4.70
C GLY A 82 -1.35 -22.30 -3.78
N GLN A 83 -0.09 -21.97 -4.04
CA GLN A 83 1.08 -22.35 -3.26
C GLN A 83 1.13 -21.55 -1.96
N PHE A 84 0.81 -20.25 -2.00
CA PHE A 84 0.62 -19.47 -0.77
C PHE A 84 -0.53 -20.02 0.07
N ALA A 85 -1.64 -20.40 -0.55
CA ALA A 85 -2.77 -21.00 0.17
C ALA A 85 -2.39 -22.33 0.84
N ALA A 86 -1.55 -23.15 0.20
CA ALA A 86 -1.03 -24.39 0.76
C ALA A 86 0.02 -24.14 1.85
N LEU A 87 0.96 -23.21 1.62
CA LEU A 87 2.03 -22.84 2.55
C LEU A 87 1.49 -22.36 3.89
N PHE A 88 0.40 -21.59 3.87
CA PHE A 88 -0.23 -21.12 5.09
C PHE A 88 -1.43 -21.96 5.55
N ASN A 89 -1.61 -23.17 5.00
CA ASN A 89 -2.62 -24.14 5.40
C ASN A 89 -4.06 -23.60 5.42
N ALA A 90 -4.50 -22.99 4.30
CA ALA A 90 -5.81 -22.35 4.20
C ALA A 90 -7.01 -23.32 4.24
N GLY A 91 -6.80 -24.64 4.17
CA GLY A 91 -7.85 -25.67 4.30
C GLY A 91 -9.08 -25.39 3.42
N SER A 92 -10.26 -25.39 4.03
CA SER A 92 -11.55 -25.04 3.39
C SER A 92 -11.69 -23.57 2.97
N SER A 93 -10.80 -22.68 3.43
CA SER A 93 -10.81 -21.24 3.12
C SER A 93 -9.96 -20.88 1.90
N ARG A 94 -9.45 -21.89 1.20
CA ARG A 94 -8.54 -21.74 0.04
C ARG A 94 -9.16 -20.94 -1.10
N GLU A 95 -10.42 -21.17 -1.44
CA GLU A 95 -11.09 -20.47 -2.55
C GLU A 95 -11.27 -18.97 -2.25
N TYR A 96 -11.70 -18.65 -1.03
CA TYR A 96 -11.80 -17.27 -0.55
C TYR A 96 -10.43 -16.58 -0.54
N PHE A 97 -9.38 -17.28 -0.11
CA PHE A 97 -8.02 -16.75 -0.09
C PHE A 97 -7.48 -16.46 -1.50
N VAL A 98 -7.69 -17.36 -2.47
CA VAL A 98 -7.23 -17.15 -3.86
C VAL A 98 -8.00 -16.00 -4.52
N GLY A 99 -9.32 -15.91 -4.30
CA GLY A 99 -10.13 -14.79 -4.79
C GLY A 99 -9.68 -13.45 -4.20
N ALA A 100 -9.42 -13.41 -2.90
CA ALA A 100 -8.90 -12.24 -2.20
C ALA A 100 -7.52 -11.82 -2.73
N MET A 101 -6.58 -12.76 -2.84
CA MET A 101 -5.22 -12.52 -3.35
C MET A 101 -5.24 -11.87 -4.74
N ARG A 102 -6.06 -12.38 -5.66
CA ARG A 102 -6.16 -11.80 -7.02
C ARG A 102 -6.63 -10.36 -7.00
N ILE A 103 -7.68 -10.05 -6.23
CA ILE A 103 -8.23 -8.68 -6.16
C ILE A 103 -7.25 -7.72 -5.48
N ILE A 104 -6.65 -8.13 -4.36
CA ILE A 104 -5.84 -7.22 -3.55
C ILE A 104 -4.41 -7.09 -4.10
N SER A 105 -3.91 -8.05 -4.88
CA SER A 105 -2.59 -7.92 -5.53
C SER A 105 -2.44 -6.59 -6.27
N ILE A 106 -3.49 -6.13 -6.96
CA ILE A 106 -3.53 -4.84 -7.65
C ILE A 106 -3.23 -3.67 -6.71
N SER A 107 -3.64 -3.76 -5.43
CA SER A 107 -3.38 -2.73 -4.43
C SER A 107 -1.90 -2.64 -4.04
N PHE A 108 -1.09 -3.68 -4.27
CA PHE A 108 0.35 -3.67 -3.94
C PHE A 108 1.11 -2.64 -4.75
N LEU A 109 0.74 -2.41 -6.01
CA LEU A 109 1.34 -1.37 -6.84
C LEU A 109 1.17 0.01 -6.19
N PHE A 110 -0.06 0.35 -5.82
CA PHE A 110 -0.38 1.63 -5.18
C PHE A 110 0.23 1.73 -3.79
N ALA A 111 0.19 0.65 -3.00
CA ALA A 111 0.78 0.61 -1.67
C ALA A 111 2.30 0.83 -1.71
N GLY A 112 3.02 0.22 -2.66
CA GLY A 112 4.45 0.45 -2.83
C GLY A 112 4.77 1.89 -3.24
N ILE A 113 4.02 2.47 -4.18
CA ILE A 113 4.17 3.88 -4.56
C ILE A 113 3.96 4.80 -3.34
N ASN A 114 2.93 4.53 -2.51
CA ASN A 114 2.69 5.26 -1.27
C ASN A 114 3.88 5.17 -0.30
N VAL A 115 4.49 3.98 -0.17
CA VAL A 115 5.68 3.78 0.66
C VAL A 115 6.88 4.56 0.11
N ALA A 116 7.08 4.56 -1.20
CA ALA A 116 8.14 5.36 -1.83
C ALA A 116 7.94 6.87 -1.57
N TYR A 117 6.70 7.37 -1.71
CA TYR A 117 6.37 8.75 -1.39
C TYR A 117 6.68 9.11 0.06
N GLN A 118 6.39 8.25 1.02
CA GLN A 118 6.75 8.49 2.43
C GLN A 118 8.26 8.70 2.61
N GLY A 119 9.09 7.89 1.96
CA GLY A 119 10.56 8.06 1.99
C GLY A 119 11.02 9.37 1.37
N ILE A 120 10.47 9.70 0.20
CA ILE A 120 10.77 10.96 -0.50
C ILE A 120 10.40 12.17 0.37
N TYR A 121 9.23 12.15 0.99
CA TYR A 121 8.78 13.23 1.86
C TYR A 121 9.66 13.37 3.09
N GLN A 122 10.00 12.27 3.75
CA GLN A 122 10.89 12.29 4.91
C GLN A 122 12.28 12.84 4.54
N ALA A 123 12.78 12.50 3.35
CA ALA A 123 14.06 13.00 2.86
C ALA A 123 14.07 14.51 2.54
N LEU A 124 12.93 15.07 2.12
CA LEU A 124 12.77 16.49 1.77
C LEU A 124 12.24 17.33 2.94
N ASP A 125 12.42 16.86 4.17
CA ASP A 125 11.95 17.54 5.39
C ASP A 125 10.42 17.75 5.41
N GLY A 126 9.68 16.92 4.65
CA GLY A 126 8.22 16.89 4.53
C GLY A 126 7.59 15.81 5.42
N GLY A 127 8.17 15.57 6.61
CA GLY A 127 7.73 14.51 7.51
C GLY A 127 6.26 14.64 7.91
N MET A 128 5.75 15.87 8.03
CA MET A 128 4.35 16.15 8.34
C MET A 128 3.40 15.72 7.21
N GLU A 129 3.76 15.99 5.96
CA GLU A 129 3.00 15.55 4.78
C GLU A 129 2.96 14.02 4.68
N SER A 130 4.09 13.34 4.93
CA SER A 130 4.15 11.88 5.03
C SER A 130 3.22 11.33 6.12
N LEU A 131 3.19 11.99 7.28
CA LEU A 131 2.34 11.61 8.41
C LEU A 131 0.85 11.80 8.08
N VAL A 132 0.48 12.95 7.52
CA VAL A 132 -0.90 13.26 7.13
C VAL A 132 -1.43 12.25 6.12
N ILE A 133 -0.64 11.89 5.09
CA ILE A 133 -1.04 10.87 4.11
C ILE A 133 -1.22 9.50 4.78
N SER A 134 -0.32 9.12 5.69
CA SER A 134 -0.39 7.84 6.40
C SER A 134 -1.63 7.76 7.29
N LEU A 135 -1.91 8.82 8.04
CA LEU A 135 -3.08 8.92 8.92
C LEU A 135 -4.38 8.97 8.11
N LEU A 136 -4.45 9.74 7.02
CA LEU A 136 -5.60 9.77 6.13
C LEU A 136 -5.89 8.37 5.58
N ARG A 137 -4.87 7.65 5.11
CA ARG A 137 -5.00 6.29 4.60
C ARG A 137 -5.58 5.34 5.65
N GLN A 138 -5.05 5.37 6.87
CA GLN A 138 -5.38 4.40 7.92
C GLN A 138 -6.58 4.75 8.80
N MET A 139 -6.94 6.02 8.95
CA MET A 139 -8.07 6.43 9.79
C MET A 139 -9.25 6.97 9.00
N ILE A 140 -9.03 7.67 7.89
CA ILE A 140 -10.10 8.43 7.21
C ILE A 140 -10.60 7.72 5.96
N ILE A 141 -9.76 6.94 5.29
CA ILE A 141 -10.14 6.25 4.05
C ILE A 141 -10.51 4.79 4.35
N ILE A 142 -9.60 4.02 4.96
CA ILE A 142 -9.82 2.57 5.13
C ILE A 142 -10.95 2.24 6.11
N LEU A 143 -11.12 3.00 7.20
CA LEU A 143 -12.12 2.73 8.23
C LEU A 143 -13.56 2.90 7.72
N PRO A 144 -13.97 4.06 7.18
CA PRO A 144 -15.33 4.24 6.70
C PRO A 144 -15.63 3.40 5.44
N LEU A 145 -14.64 3.14 4.58
CA LEU A 145 -14.82 2.21 3.47
C LEU A 145 -15.07 0.78 3.97
N ALA A 146 -14.26 0.28 4.90
CA ALA A 146 -14.44 -1.06 5.46
C ALA A 146 -15.78 -1.20 6.22
N GLU A 147 -16.21 -0.18 6.96
CA GLU A 147 -17.52 -0.18 7.63
C GLU A 147 -18.67 -0.18 6.62
N ASN A 148 -18.66 0.71 5.62
CA ASN A 148 -19.70 0.75 4.60
C ASN A 148 -19.79 -0.58 3.83
N PHE A 149 -18.65 -1.16 3.44
CA PHE A 149 -18.64 -2.47 2.78
C PHE A 149 -19.11 -3.60 3.71
N SER A 150 -18.77 -3.57 4.99
CA SER A 150 -19.25 -4.56 5.96
C SER A 150 -20.77 -4.49 6.15
N VAL A 151 -21.35 -3.29 6.17
CA VAL A 151 -22.81 -3.09 6.28
C VAL A 151 -23.52 -3.58 5.02
N LEU A 152 -22.96 -3.31 3.84
CA LEU A 152 -23.48 -3.81 2.55
C LEU A 152 -23.47 -5.34 2.45
N VAL A 153 -22.41 -6.00 2.93
CA VAL A 153 -22.32 -7.46 2.97
C VAL A 153 -23.28 -8.05 4.01
N LYS A 154 -23.42 -7.43 5.19
CA LYS A 154 -24.39 -7.85 6.21
C LYS A 154 -25.85 -7.73 5.76
N ASN A 155 -26.15 -6.74 4.91
CA ASN A 155 -27.50 -6.55 4.36
C ASN A 155 -27.84 -7.53 3.22
N GLY A 156 -26.98 -8.51 2.92
CA GLY A 156 -27.26 -9.58 1.95
C GLY A 156 -27.22 -9.15 0.48
N GLN A 157 -26.82 -7.91 0.19
CA GLN A 157 -26.78 -7.36 -1.18
C GLN A 157 -25.46 -7.63 -1.90
N ALA A 158 -24.42 -8.08 -1.20
CA ALA A 158 -23.09 -8.26 -1.77
C ALA A 158 -22.33 -9.45 -1.15
N GLY A 159 -21.63 -10.21 -1.98
CA GLY A 159 -20.74 -11.28 -1.53
C GLY A 159 -19.50 -10.74 -0.80
N VAL A 160 -18.86 -11.60 0.01
CA VAL A 160 -17.62 -11.33 0.78
C VAL A 160 -16.51 -10.72 -0.10
N SER A 161 -16.55 -10.99 -1.41
CA SER A 161 -15.68 -10.42 -2.43
C SER A 161 -15.62 -8.88 -2.46
N LEU A 162 -16.70 -8.19 -2.08
CA LEU A 162 -16.75 -6.72 -2.06
C LEU A 162 -15.82 -6.10 -1.01
N ILE A 163 -15.60 -6.80 0.10
CA ILE A 163 -14.72 -6.33 1.19
C ILE A 163 -13.29 -6.20 0.68
N TRP A 164 -12.86 -7.09 -0.24
CA TRP A 164 -11.52 -7.06 -0.80
C TRP A 164 -11.28 -5.87 -1.73
N TRP A 165 -12.32 -5.32 -2.36
CA TRP A 165 -12.23 -4.12 -3.19
C TRP A 165 -11.99 -2.83 -2.38
N ALA A 166 -12.28 -2.83 -1.07
CA ALA A 166 -11.98 -1.71 -0.20
C ALA A 166 -10.47 -1.36 -0.20
N PHE A 167 -9.60 -2.37 -0.31
CA PHE A 167 -8.15 -2.21 -0.31
C PHE A 167 -7.60 -1.46 -1.53
N PRO A 168 -7.83 -1.92 -2.78
CA PRO A 168 -7.36 -1.20 -3.96
C PRO A 168 -7.96 0.19 -4.06
N ILE A 169 -9.24 0.39 -3.69
CA ILE A 169 -9.85 1.73 -3.68
C ILE A 169 -9.14 2.65 -2.67
N THR A 170 -8.89 2.16 -1.46
CA THR A 170 -8.18 2.92 -0.42
C THR A 170 -6.77 3.29 -0.87
N GLU A 171 -6.02 2.33 -1.39
CA GLU A 171 -4.63 2.57 -1.82
C GLU A 171 -4.56 3.47 -3.05
N PHE A 172 -5.52 3.36 -3.98
CA PHE A 172 -5.63 4.27 -5.12
C PHE A 172 -5.92 5.71 -4.69
N ALA A 173 -6.88 5.91 -3.78
CA ALA A 173 -7.20 7.23 -3.23
C ALA A 173 -5.99 7.83 -2.48
N ALA A 174 -5.31 7.02 -1.66
CA ALA A 174 -4.09 7.43 -0.97
C ALA A 174 -2.96 7.78 -1.95
N CYS A 175 -2.81 7.01 -3.03
CA CYS A 175 -1.82 7.27 -4.07
C CYS A 175 -2.11 8.58 -4.82
N LEU A 176 -3.38 8.88 -5.10
CA LEU A 176 -3.81 10.16 -5.68
C LEU A 176 -3.45 11.34 -4.77
N LEU A 177 -3.77 11.25 -3.48
CA LEU A 177 -3.38 12.26 -2.50
C LEU A 177 -1.86 12.41 -2.43
N GLY A 178 -1.13 11.28 -2.40
CA GLY A 178 0.32 11.25 -2.48
C GLY A 178 0.87 11.97 -3.70
N CYS A 179 0.32 11.76 -4.89
CA CYS A 179 0.71 12.51 -6.09
C CYS A 179 0.51 14.03 -5.94
N VAL A 180 -0.60 14.46 -5.34
CA VAL A 180 -0.92 15.89 -5.15
C VAL A 180 0.07 16.56 -4.19
N PHE A 181 0.36 15.93 -3.05
CA PHE A 181 1.35 16.44 -2.10
C PHE A 181 2.76 16.48 -2.71
N LEU A 182 3.11 15.54 -3.59
CA LEU A 182 4.44 15.47 -4.19
C LEU A 182 4.67 16.66 -5.12
N ARG A 183 3.64 17.01 -5.92
CA ARG A 183 3.67 18.21 -6.75
C ARG A 183 3.82 19.47 -5.91
N ARG A 184 3.13 19.54 -4.77
CA ARG A 184 3.22 20.68 -3.84
C ARG A 184 4.62 20.81 -3.23
N ILE A 185 5.21 19.71 -2.76
CA ILE A 185 6.56 19.72 -2.17
C ILE A 185 7.64 20.03 -3.21
N ARG A 186 7.49 19.51 -4.43
CA ARG A 186 8.41 19.82 -5.54
C ARG A 186 8.41 21.33 -5.85
N LYS A 187 7.23 21.95 -5.92
CA LYS A 187 7.10 23.38 -6.15
C LYS A 187 7.61 24.23 -4.98
N ASN A 188 7.29 23.86 -3.74
CA ASN A 188 7.61 24.69 -2.58
C ASN A 188 9.05 24.52 -2.07
N LYS A 189 9.63 23.31 -2.15
CA LYS A 189 10.95 23.00 -1.59
C LYS A 189 12.03 22.72 -2.63
N VAL A 190 11.69 22.14 -3.79
CA VAL A 190 12.72 21.81 -4.80
C VAL A 190 12.94 22.98 -5.77
N GLU A 191 11.89 23.70 -6.16
CA GLU A 191 12.01 24.86 -7.06
C GLU A 191 12.55 26.11 -6.35
N SER A 192 12.31 26.25 -5.05
CA SER A 192 12.76 27.38 -4.21
C SER A 192 14.23 27.34 -3.81
N LEU A 193 14.90 26.19 -3.94
CA LEU A 193 16.35 26.09 -3.77
C LEU A 193 17.02 26.94 -4.86
N GLN A 194 17.62 28.08 -4.54
CA GLN A 194 18.42 28.83 -5.51
C GLN A 194 19.77 28.16 -5.72
#